data_AF-A0A9J8B6G9-F1
#
_entry.id   AF-A0A9J8B6G9-F1
#
_cell.length_a   1.000
_cell.length_b   1.000
_cell.length_c   1.000
_cell.angle_alpha   90.00
_cell.angle_beta   90.00
_cell.angle_gamma   90.00
#
_symmetry.space_group_name_H-M   'P 1'
#
loop_
_entity.id
_entity.type
_entity.pdbx_description
1 polymer ?
#
loop_
_entity_poly.entity_id
_entity_poly.type
_entity_poly.pdbx_seq_one_letter_code
_entity_poly.pdbx_strand_id
1 'polypeptide(L)'
;MAAGGEQQQAHRPGTYKQKNKQHKHGKHRTKGEIGRENKGRVAVMALTKKQRRETRKMDRRNKANQLRRNKKDLVLTEKRKLGSRDGPPHLVAVIALHAEVDAGAVTKILRGEGVGGVVHEDQGVTGAKDSFGLVLPRFKQRFIFYRPDTADLHALLDVAKIADSLVFVLESTEGWDSYGEYCLSCFFAQGLPSHALVCQGVADLAVKKRSESRRVLSRLVESHFPDARLFPVDSEQDATLLLRHLSAQKQRRLGFRSRRSHLLAQRATYIPNTSQNGGGGPATGLGTLCVSGYIRGSPLQVNRLVHITGHGDFQLSQIDAPPLTPRPPAVHNNN
;
A
#
# COMPACT_ATOMS: atom_id res chain seq x y z
N MET A 1 -45.29 55.38 3.43
CA MET A 1 -44.12 55.82 4.20
C MET A 1 -42.88 55.13 3.64
N ALA A 2 -41.86 55.92 3.32
CA ALA A 2 -40.47 55.62 2.92
C ALA A 2 -40.23 54.42 1.96
N ALA A 3 -40.02 54.77 0.68
CA ALA A 3 -39.48 53.91 -0.37
C ALA A 3 -37.94 53.85 -0.32
N GLY A 4 -37.37 52.80 -0.90
CA GLY A 4 -35.97 52.38 -0.82
C GLY A 4 -34.94 53.38 -1.33
N GLY A 5 -33.84 53.49 -0.60
CA GLY A 5 -32.64 54.22 -1.02
C GLY A 5 -31.76 53.34 -1.90
N GLU A 6 -31.69 53.67 -3.19
CA GLU A 6 -30.70 53.14 -4.13
C GLU A 6 -29.29 53.60 -3.75
N GLN A 7 -28.41 52.64 -3.43
CA GLN A 7 -26.98 52.90 -3.29
C GLN A 7 -26.35 53.02 -4.68
N GLN A 8 -26.01 54.23 -5.12
CA GLN A 8 -25.19 54.44 -6.31
C GLN A 8 -23.81 53.80 -6.13
N GLN A 9 -23.49 52.82 -6.98
CA GLN A 9 -22.18 52.18 -7.03
C GLN A 9 -21.13 53.17 -7.55
N ALA A 10 -20.19 53.56 -6.67
CA ALA A 10 -19.04 54.36 -7.07
C ALA A 10 -18.12 53.55 -8.00
N HIS A 11 -18.00 53.97 -9.25
CA HIS A 11 -17.08 53.36 -10.22
C HIS A 11 -15.63 53.45 -9.72
N ARG A 12 -15.03 52.31 -9.38
CA ARG A 12 -13.60 52.23 -9.07
C ARG A 12 -12.79 52.30 -10.36
N PRO A 13 -11.88 53.28 -10.52
CA PRO A 13 -11.09 53.40 -11.73
C PRO A 13 -10.13 52.23 -11.91
N GLY A 14 -10.07 51.69 -13.14
CA GLY A 14 -9.22 50.58 -13.53
C GLY A 14 -7.73 50.94 -13.68
N THR A 15 -6.91 49.90 -13.88
CA THR A 15 -5.44 49.89 -13.82
C THR A 15 -4.72 50.80 -14.83
N TYR A 16 -5.43 51.31 -15.85
CA TYR A 16 -4.89 52.17 -16.91
C TYR A 16 -5.29 53.65 -16.78
N LYS A 17 -5.86 54.07 -15.63
CA LYS A 17 -6.19 55.50 -15.45
C LYS A 17 -4.91 56.34 -15.39
N GLN A 18 -4.66 57.11 -16.45
CA GLN A 18 -3.55 58.05 -16.53
C GLN A 18 -3.77 59.16 -15.50
N LYS A 19 -2.83 59.33 -14.55
CA LYS A 19 -2.84 60.44 -13.61
C LYS A 19 -1.95 61.55 -14.17
N ASN A 20 -2.53 62.71 -14.47
CA ASN A 20 -1.75 63.89 -14.85
C ASN A 20 -0.83 64.30 -13.69
N LYS A 21 0.39 64.73 -14.03
CA LYS A 21 1.39 65.17 -13.04
C LYS A 21 0.85 66.40 -12.31
N GLN A 22 0.86 66.38 -10.98
CA GLN A 22 0.54 67.57 -10.20
C GLN A 22 1.68 68.58 -10.34
N HIS A 23 1.35 69.84 -10.61
CA HIS A 23 2.32 70.93 -10.63
C HIS A 23 2.89 71.14 -9.21
N LYS A 24 4.14 71.59 -9.11
CA LYS A 24 4.81 71.81 -7.82
C LYS A 24 4.36 73.15 -7.23
N HIS A 25 3.32 73.13 -6.41
CA HIS A 25 2.94 74.26 -5.57
C HIS A 25 3.53 74.01 -4.16
N GLY A 26 4.56 74.74 -3.77
CA GLY A 26 5.02 74.80 -2.38
C GLY A 26 6.53 74.83 -2.13
N LYS A 27 6.97 75.91 -1.45
CA LYS A 27 8.26 76.28 -0.83
C LYS A 27 9.55 75.88 -1.59
N HIS A 28 10.26 76.87 -2.11
CA HIS A 28 11.62 76.76 -2.64
C HIS A 28 12.60 76.25 -1.58
N ARG A 29 12.69 74.93 -1.42
CA ARG A 29 13.82 74.29 -0.76
C ARG A 29 14.94 74.20 -1.77
N THR A 30 16.10 74.76 -1.45
CA THR A 30 17.24 74.72 -2.36
C THR A 30 17.70 73.28 -2.56
N LYS A 31 18.16 72.96 -3.77
CA LYS A 31 18.62 71.60 -4.16
C LYS A 31 19.67 71.04 -3.19
N GLY A 32 20.47 71.91 -2.57
CA GLY A 32 21.48 71.54 -1.57
C GLY A 32 20.92 71.14 -0.21
N GLU A 33 19.80 71.74 0.22
CA GLU A 33 19.17 71.45 1.52
C GLU A 33 18.48 70.07 1.51
N ILE A 34 17.75 69.77 0.44
CA ILE A 34 17.16 68.44 0.22
C ILE A 34 18.27 67.38 0.08
N GLY A 35 19.40 67.72 -0.54
CA GLY A 35 20.54 66.84 -0.70
C GLY A 35 21.26 66.52 0.61
N ARG A 36 21.28 67.44 1.59
CA ARG A 36 21.83 67.19 2.93
C ARG A 36 20.88 66.35 3.78
N GLU A 37 19.58 66.63 3.74
CA GLU A 37 18.58 65.91 4.55
C GLU A 37 18.38 64.45 4.08
N ASN A 38 18.60 64.17 2.79
CA ASN A 38 18.54 62.82 2.22
C ASN A 38 19.89 62.10 2.14
N LYS A 39 21.01 62.76 2.50
CA LYS A 39 22.32 62.10 2.54
C LYS A 39 22.32 61.05 3.66
N GLY A 40 22.51 59.79 3.30
CA GLY A 40 22.56 58.67 4.24
C GLY A 40 21.24 57.92 4.46
N ARG A 41 20.11 58.41 3.94
CA ARG A 41 18.84 57.67 3.96
C ARG A 41 18.71 56.84 2.69
N VAL A 42 19.13 55.57 2.74
CA VAL A 42 18.77 54.57 1.73
C VAL A 42 17.29 54.25 1.95
N ALA A 43 16.41 54.69 1.06
CA ALA A 43 15.03 54.25 1.10
C ALA A 43 15.01 52.72 0.96
N VAL A 44 14.58 52.01 1.99
CA VAL A 44 14.39 50.56 1.94
C VAL A 44 13.29 50.29 0.92
N MET A 45 13.67 50.09 -0.34
CA MET A 45 12.80 49.65 -1.43
C MET A 45 12.49 48.15 -1.32
N ALA A 46 12.31 47.64 -0.11
CA ALA A 46 11.64 46.37 0.05
C ALA A 46 10.16 46.63 -0.28
N LEU A 47 9.79 46.38 -1.53
CA LEU A 47 8.40 46.31 -1.98
C LEU A 47 7.68 45.23 -1.14
N THR A 48 7.18 45.61 0.03
CA THR A 48 6.35 44.79 0.93
C THR A 48 4.93 44.58 0.40
N LYS A 49 4.63 45.06 -0.81
CA LYS A 49 3.44 44.61 -1.54
C LYS A 49 3.77 43.32 -2.28
N LYS A 50 3.25 42.21 -1.77
CA LYS A 50 3.10 40.96 -2.52
C LYS A 50 2.30 41.25 -3.80
N GLN A 51 2.97 41.65 -4.88
CA GLN A 51 2.32 41.82 -6.17
C GLN A 51 1.71 40.47 -6.54
N ARG A 52 0.38 40.44 -6.71
CA ARG A 52 -0.31 39.32 -7.35
C ARG A 52 0.21 39.26 -8.78
N ARG A 53 1.31 38.53 -8.99
CA ARG A 53 1.78 38.18 -10.32
C ARG A 53 0.78 37.19 -10.89
N GLU A 54 0.02 37.63 -11.88
CA GLU A 54 -0.72 36.70 -12.73
C GLU A 54 0.28 35.74 -13.36
N THR A 55 0.08 34.45 -13.10
CA THR A 55 1.02 33.43 -13.57
C THR A 55 1.00 33.37 -15.09
N ARG A 56 2.17 33.53 -15.70
CA ARG A 56 2.29 33.44 -17.16
C ARG A 56 1.93 32.03 -17.60
N LYS A 57 1.51 31.86 -18.87
CA LYS A 57 1.20 30.54 -19.45
C LYS A 57 2.35 29.53 -19.24
N MET A 58 3.59 30.00 -19.37
CA MET A 58 4.79 29.19 -19.15
C MET A 58 4.94 28.76 -17.68
N ASP A 59 4.71 29.66 -16.73
CA ASP A 59 4.79 29.36 -15.29
C ASP A 59 3.74 28.31 -14.88
N ARG A 60 2.52 28.42 -15.43
CA ARG A 60 1.46 27.43 -15.21
C ARG A 60 1.86 26.05 -15.74
N ARG A 61 2.46 25.99 -16.94
CA ARG A 61 2.96 24.74 -17.54
C ARG A 61 4.12 24.15 -16.72
N ASN A 62 5.05 24.99 -16.25
CA ASN A 62 6.18 24.54 -15.43
C ASN A 62 5.69 23.98 -14.08
N LYS A 63 4.79 24.68 -13.40
CA LYS A 63 4.16 24.22 -12.15
C LYS A 63 3.44 22.87 -12.36
N ALA A 64 2.68 22.71 -13.44
CA ALA A 64 2.02 21.45 -13.75
C ALA A 64 3.03 20.31 -13.98
N ASN A 65 4.14 20.58 -14.68
CA ASN A 65 5.20 19.59 -14.89
C ASN A 65 5.90 19.20 -13.59
N GLN A 66 6.21 20.15 -12.71
CA GLN A 66 6.80 19.89 -11.39
C GLN A 66 5.88 19.03 -10.54
N LEU A 67 4.59 19.40 -10.44
CA LEU A 67 3.61 18.61 -9.71
C LEU A 67 3.46 17.19 -10.26
N ARG A 68 3.50 17.04 -11.59
CA ARG A 68 3.43 15.72 -12.23
C ARG A 68 4.68 14.87 -11.95
N ARG A 69 5.88 15.46 -11.99
CA ARG A 69 7.14 14.76 -11.65
C ARG A 69 7.09 14.29 -10.20
N ASN A 70 6.79 15.19 -9.27
CA ASN A 70 6.71 14.85 -7.84
C ASN A 70 5.69 13.73 -7.57
N LYS A 71 4.50 13.79 -8.18
CA LYS A 71 3.49 12.72 -8.04
C LYS A 71 3.96 11.38 -8.63
N LYS A 72 4.65 11.39 -9.77
CA LYS A 72 5.22 10.18 -10.37
C LYS A 72 6.30 9.56 -9.47
N ASP A 73 7.19 10.39 -8.94
CA ASP A 73 8.28 9.92 -8.08
C ASP A 73 7.72 9.32 -6.79
N LEU A 74 6.71 9.96 -6.17
CA LEU A 74 6.00 9.39 -5.02
C LEU A 74 5.39 8.01 -5.33
N VAL A 75 4.67 7.87 -6.44
CA VAL A 75 4.09 6.57 -6.83
C VAL A 75 5.17 5.51 -7.10
N LEU A 76 6.28 5.89 -7.74
CA LEU A 76 7.39 4.96 -8.01
C LEU A 76 8.09 4.51 -6.73
N THR A 77 8.36 5.43 -5.80
CA THR A 77 8.96 5.06 -4.50
C THR A 77 8.07 4.09 -3.74
N GLU A 78 6.75 4.27 -3.79
CA GLU A 78 5.80 3.38 -3.14
C GLU A 78 5.76 1.99 -3.78
N LYS A 79 5.75 1.91 -5.12
CA LYS A 79 5.79 0.63 -5.82
C LYS A 79 7.10 -0.14 -5.59
N ARG A 80 8.22 0.55 -5.34
CA ARG A 80 9.52 -0.10 -5.04
C ARG A 80 9.61 -0.68 -3.63
N LYS A 81 8.77 -0.22 -2.69
CA LYS A 81 8.78 -0.71 -1.30
C LYS A 81 8.25 -2.14 -1.16
N LEU A 82 7.46 -2.64 -2.10
CA LEU A 82 6.82 -3.95 -2.02
C LEU A 82 7.32 -4.88 -3.13
N GLY A 83 7.72 -6.10 -2.76
CA GLY A 83 8.08 -7.20 -3.65
C GLY A 83 9.32 -6.97 -4.52
N SER A 84 9.96 -5.80 -4.44
CA SER A 84 11.23 -5.52 -5.11
C SER A 84 12.41 -6.22 -4.42
N ARG A 85 13.62 -6.05 -4.97
CA ARG A 85 14.86 -6.63 -4.42
C ARG A 85 15.11 -6.20 -2.97
N ASP A 86 14.87 -4.94 -2.68
CA ASP A 86 15.20 -4.33 -1.39
C ASP A 86 13.99 -4.27 -0.44
N GLY A 87 12.76 -4.48 -0.95
CA GLY A 87 11.52 -4.48 -0.17
C GLY A 87 11.09 -5.89 0.24
N PRO A 88 10.26 -6.04 1.30
CA PRO A 88 9.73 -7.34 1.69
C PRO A 88 8.96 -8.01 0.54
N PRO A 89 8.95 -9.36 0.45
CA PRO A 89 8.12 -10.07 -0.51
C PRO A 89 6.63 -9.70 -0.35
N HIS A 90 5.90 -9.62 -1.45
CA HIS A 90 4.46 -9.34 -1.46
C HIS A 90 3.70 -10.50 -0.83
N LEU A 91 3.08 -10.27 0.33
CA LEU A 91 2.33 -11.31 1.04
C LEU A 91 0.91 -11.41 0.47
N VAL A 92 0.57 -12.57 -0.07
CA VAL A 92 -0.73 -12.87 -0.68
C VAL A 92 -1.39 -14.00 0.08
N ALA A 93 -2.56 -13.75 0.64
CA ALA A 93 -3.37 -14.79 1.29
C ALA A 93 -4.42 -15.33 0.31
N VAL A 94 -4.50 -16.65 0.14
CA VAL A 94 -5.47 -17.31 -0.75
C VAL A 94 -6.59 -17.91 0.09
N ILE A 95 -7.80 -17.37 -0.04
CA ILE A 95 -8.94 -17.68 0.83
C ILE A 95 -10.06 -18.26 -0.03
N ALA A 96 -10.50 -19.48 0.26
CA ALA A 96 -11.72 -20.03 -0.33
C ALA A 96 -12.94 -19.45 0.39
N LEU A 97 -13.94 -18.98 -0.37
CA LEU A 97 -15.19 -18.44 0.16
C LEU A 97 -16.37 -19.41 0.03
N HIS A 98 -16.11 -20.63 -0.43
CA HIS A 98 -17.12 -21.66 -0.61
C HIS A 98 -16.55 -23.02 -0.20
N ALA A 99 -17.36 -23.86 0.45
CA ALA A 99 -16.94 -25.18 0.93
C ALA A 99 -16.47 -26.13 -0.19
N GLU A 100 -17.05 -26.04 -1.38
CA GLU A 100 -16.70 -26.90 -2.53
C GLU A 100 -15.43 -26.44 -3.28
N VAL A 101 -14.87 -25.28 -2.92
CA VAL A 101 -13.74 -24.69 -3.63
C VAL A 101 -12.43 -25.02 -2.94
N ASP A 102 -11.49 -25.60 -3.70
CA ASP A 102 -10.16 -25.91 -3.19
C ASP A 102 -9.14 -24.80 -3.50
N ALA A 103 -8.82 -24.00 -2.48
CA ALA A 103 -7.72 -23.06 -2.54
C ALA A 103 -6.35 -23.73 -2.81
N GLY A 104 -6.20 -25.02 -2.47
CA GLY A 104 -5.01 -25.82 -2.78
C GLY A 104 -4.79 -26.05 -4.27
N ALA A 105 -5.86 -26.18 -5.05
CA ALA A 105 -5.77 -26.25 -6.50
C ALA A 105 -5.23 -24.93 -7.09
N VAL A 106 -5.63 -23.76 -6.57
CA VAL A 106 -5.08 -22.47 -7.00
C VAL A 106 -3.58 -22.38 -6.68
N THR A 107 -3.18 -22.73 -5.46
CA THR A 107 -1.77 -22.67 -5.06
C THR A 107 -0.91 -23.65 -5.85
N LYS A 108 -1.44 -24.82 -6.21
CA LYS A 108 -0.78 -25.79 -7.09
C LYS A 108 -0.55 -25.22 -8.49
N ILE A 109 -1.55 -24.58 -9.10
CA ILE A 109 -1.38 -23.94 -10.43
C ILE A 109 -0.36 -22.80 -10.34
N LEU A 110 -0.36 -22.02 -9.25
CA LEU A 110 0.62 -20.95 -9.04
C LEU A 110 2.06 -21.45 -8.86
N ARG A 111 2.25 -22.70 -8.43
CA ARG A 111 3.55 -23.39 -8.34
C ARG A 111 3.99 -24.00 -9.67
N GLY A 112 3.12 -24.05 -10.69
CA GLY A 112 3.42 -24.65 -11.99
C GLY A 112 4.61 -23.99 -12.68
N GLU A 113 5.48 -24.80 -13.29
CA GLU A 113 6.70 -24.32 -13.94
C GLU A 113 6.41 -23.39 -15.12
N GLY A 114 5.30 -23.59 -15.84
CA GLY A 114 4.92 -22.75 -16.99
C GLY A 114 4.52 -21.32 -16.62
N VAL A 115 4.35 -21.03 -15.32
CA VAL A 115 4.20 -19.66 -14.79
C VAL A 115 5.52 -18.88 -14.86
N GLY A 116 6.66 -19.59 -14.98
CA GLY A 116 8.00 -19.00 -15.11
C GLY A 116 8.54 -18.39 -13.81
N GLY A 117 8.07 -18.90 -12.66
CA GLY A 117 8.53 -18.49 -11.34
C GLY A 117 9.41 -19.54 -10.68
N VAL A 118 10.37 -19.07 -9.87
CA VAL A 118 11.19 -19.93 -9.02
C VAL A 118 10.48 -20.08 -7.68
N VAL A 119 10.05 -21.30 -7.37
CA VAL A 119 9.38 -21.64 -6.11
C VAL A 119 10.44 -21.88 -5.04
N HIS A 120 10.27 -21.25 -3.88
CA HIS A 120 11.11 -21.43 -2.70
C HIS A 120 10.24 -21.85 -1.51
N GLU A 121 10.21 -23.15 -1.21
CA GLU A 121 9.43 -23.67 -0.09
C GLU A 121 10.00 -23.24 1.27
N ASP A 122 11.32 -23.09 1.39
CA ASP A 122 12.01 -22.61 2.60
C ASP A 122 11.64 -21.16 2.97
N GLN A 123 11.09 -20.39 2.03
CA GLN A 123 10.61 -19.03 2.30
C GLN A 123 9.15 -18.98 2.79
N GLY A 124 8.49 -20.14 2.91
CA GLY A 124 7.17 -20.28 3.53
C GLY A 124 7.18 -19.99 5.04
N VAL A 125 5.98 -20.00 5.62
CA VAL A 125 5.77 -20.01 7.07
C VAL A 125 5.90 -21.44 7.57
N THR A 126 6.87 -21.71 8.43
CA THR A 126 7.07 -23.03 9.02
C THR A 126 5.85 -23.44 9.85
N GLY A 127 5.30 -24.63 9.58
CA GLY A 127 4.13 -25.17 10.27
C GLY A 127 2.78 -24.83 9.62
N ALA A 128 2.75 -23.99 8.58
CA ALA A 128 1.55 -23.77 7.79
C ALA A 128 1.32 -24.93 6.81
N LYS A 129 0.05 -25.34 6.63
CA LYS A 129 -0.33 -26.44 5.72
C LYS A 129 0.12 -26.20 4.28
N ASP A 130 0.07 -24.94 3.82
CA ASP A 130 0.46 -24.57 2.46
C ASP A 130 0.90 -23.10 2.42
N SER A 131 2.22 -22.90 2.41
CA SER A 131 2.83 -21.59 2.21
C SER A 131 4.14 -21.73 1.46
N PHE A 132 4.43 -20.79 0.57
CA PHE A 132 5.63 -20.85 -0.26
C PHE A 132 6.04 -19.45 -0.71
N GLY A 133 7.35 -19.28 -0.92
CA GLY A 133 7.89 -18.12 -1.63
C GLY A 133 7.84 -18.36 -3.14
N LEU A 134 7.51 -17.32 -3.90
CA LEU A 134 7.56 -17.35 -5.36
C LEU A 134 8.32 -16.12 -5.86
N VAL A 135 9.43 -16.35 -6.55
CA VAL A 135 10.19 -15.29 -7.20
C VAL A 135 9.86 -15.31 -8.68
N LEU A 136 9.39 -14.19 -9.22
CA LEU A 136 9.08 -14.03 -10.65
C LEU A 136 10.10 -13.08 -11.30
N PRO A 137 11.18 -13.61 -11.92
CA PRO A 137 12.19 -12.77 -12.57
C PRO A 137 11.62 -11.88 -13.67
N ARG A 138 10.64 -12.41 -14.43
CA ARG A 138 9.94 -11.69 -15.52
C ARG A 138 9.28 -10.40 -15.03
N PHE A 139 8.65 -10.44 -13.86
CA PHE A 139 7.99 -9.28 -13.26
C PHE A 139 8.89 -8.52 -12.28
N LYS A 140 10.08 -9.05 -11.97
CA LYS A 140 11.02 -8.52 -10.96
C LYS A 140 10.36 -8.37 -9.59
N GLN A 141 9.52 -9.34 -9.23
CA GLN A 141 8.70 -9.32 -8.02
C GLN A 141 8.86 -10.62 -7.24
N ARG A 142 8.82 -10.51 -5.92
CA ARG A 142 8.85 -11.64 -4.97
C ARG A 142 7.53 -11.69 -4.24
N PHE A 143 6.97 -12.87 -4.12
CA PHE A 143 5.71 -13.15 -3.44
C PHE A 143 5.93 -14.16 -2.32
N ILE A 144 5.11 -14.08 -1.29
CA ILE A 144 4.88 -15.16 -0.34
C ILE A 144 3.39 -15.46 -0.41
N PHE A 145 3.05 -16.68 -0.79
CA PHE A 145 1.68 -17.17 -0.74
C PHE A 145 1.44 -17.89 0.57
N TYR A 146 0.28 -17.65 1.15
CA TYR A 146 -0.15 -18.29 2.39
C TYR A 146 -1.61 -18.69 2.27
N ARG A 147 -1.91 -19.97 2.52
CA ARG A 147 -3.27 -20.49 2.58
C ARG A 147 -3.71 -20.64 4.04
N PRO A 148 -4.54 -19.71 4.58
CA PRO A 148 -5.14 -19.89 5.89
C PRO A 148 -6.12 -21.07 5.89
N ASP A 149 -6.34 -21.64 7.07
CA ASP A 149 -7.46 -22.55 7.30
C ASP A 149 -8.75 -21.73 7.32
N THR A 150 -9.74 -22.13 6.53
CA THR A 150 -11.02 -21.43 6.46
C THR A 150 -11.93 -21.78 7.63
N ALA A 151 -11.67 -22.87 8.36
CA ALA A 151 -12.47 -23.26 9.53
C ALA A 151 -12.25 -22.33 10.74
N ASP A 152 -11.07 -21.74 10.88
CA ASP A 152 -10.73 -20.83 11.97
C ASP A 152 -10.81 -19.37 11.52
N LEU A 153 -11.93 -18.72 11.85
CA LEU A 153 -12.16 -17.31 11.56
C LEU A 153 -11.10 -16.39 12.19
N HIS A 154 -10.61 -16.70 13.39
CA HIS A 154 -9.64 -15.83 14.07
C HIS A 154 -8.29 -15.87 13.35
N ALA A 155 -7.80 -17.06 13.01
CA ALA A 155 -6.59 -17.20 12.20
C ALA A 155 -6.74 -16.52 10.83
N LEU A 156 -7.92 -16.65 10.21
CA LEU A 156 -8.22 -16.04 8.93
C LEU A 156 -8.16 -14.49 9.00
N LEU A 157 -8.77 -13.88 10.01
CA LEU A 157 -8.73 -12.43 10.25
C LEU A 157 -7.33 -11.92 10.63
N ASP A 158 -6.56 -12.75 11.33
CA ASP A 158 -5.19 -12.45 11.72
C ASP A 158 -4.21 -12.47 10.55
N VAL A 159 -4.47 -13.32 9.55
CA VAL A 159 -3.73 -13.32 8.29
C VAL A 159 -4.17 -12.14 7.43
N ALA A 160 -5.48 -11.89 7.33
CA ALA A 160 -6.02 -10.82 6.50
C ALA A 160 -5.54 -9.42 6.93
N LYS A 161 -5.38 -9.16 8.23
CA LYS A 161 -4.84 -7.89 8.72
C LYS A 161 -3.35 -7.67 8.38
N ILE A 162 -2.60 -8.72 8.04
CA ILE A 162 -1.17 -8.66 7.73
C ILE A 162 -0.90 -8.75 6.23
N ALA A 163 -1.74 -9.47 5.48
CA ALA A 163 -1.58 -9.70 4.04
C ALA A 163 -1.62 -8.39 3.22
N ASP A 164 -0.71 -8.24 2.26
CA ASP A 164 -0.72 -7.08 1.36
C ASP A 164 -1.85 -7.20 0.34
N SER A 165 -2.12 -8.41 -0.14
CA SER A 165 -3.28 -8.69 -0.98
C SER A 165 -4.00 -9.98 -0.60
N LEU A 166 -5.32 -9.98 -0.75
CA LEU A 166 -6.19 -11.14 -0.57
C LEU A 166 -6.64 -11.66 -1.94
N VAL A 167 -6.54 -12.96 -2.14
CA VAL A 167 -7.11 -13.64 -3.30
C VAL A 167 -8.29 -14.45 -2.81
N PHE A 168 -9.48 -14.03 -3.17
CA PHE A 168 -10.71 -14.73 -2.85
C PHE A 168 -11.03 -15.72 -3.96
N VAL A 169 -11.13 -16.99 -3.61
CA VAL A 169 -11.49 -18.06 -4.54
C VAL A 169 -12.98 -18.32 -4.43
N LEU A 170 -13.64 -18.19 -5.57
CA LEU A 170 -15.08 -18.26 -5.77
C LEU A 170 -15.45 -19.53 -6.53
N GLU A 171 -16.62 -20.04 -6.21
CA GLU A 171 -17.27 -21.10 -6.96
C GLU A 171 -17.88 -20.53 -8.26
N SER A 172 -18.04 -21.40 -9.26
CA SER A 172 -18.40 -21.04 -10.63
C SER A 172 -19.85 -20.58 -10.84
N THR A 173 -20.79 -20.92 -9.97
CA THR A 173 -22.23 -20.73 -10.14
C THR A 173 -22.85 -19.81 -9.07
N GLU A 174 -22.65 -20.14 -7.80
CA GLU A 174 -23.11 -19.43 -6.60
C GLU A 174 -22.10 -18.36 -6.15
N GLY A 175 -20.80 -18.63 -6.28
CA GLY A 175 -19.73 -17.69 -5.93
C GLY A 175 -19.18 -17.90 -4.51
N TRP A 176 -19.97 -17.61 -3.49
CA TRP A 176 -19.61 -17.86 -2.08
C TRP A 176 -20.81 -18.37 -1.29
N ASP A 177 -20.55 -19.15 -0.25
CA ASP A 177 -21.60 -19.69 0.62
C ASP A 177 -21.94 -18.72 1.76
N SER A 178 -22.89 -19.09 2.61
CA SER A 178 -23.30 -18.29 3.77
C SER A 178 -22.16 -18.05 4.77
N TYR A 179 -21.21 -18.99 4.88
CA TYR A 179 -20.04 -18.82 5.73
C TYR A 179 -19.01 -17.86 5.09
N GLY A 180 -18.86 -17.91 3.77
CA GLY A 180 -18.09 -16.98 2.97
C GLY A 180 -18.63 -15.56 3.07
N GLU A 181 -19.95 -15.39 3.02
CA GLU A 181 -20.60 -14.09 3.25
C GLU A 181 -20.33 -13.55 4.65
N TYR A 182 -20.37 -14.41 5.67
CA TYR A 182 -19.99 -14.04 7.04
C TYR A 182 -18.52 -13.61 7.13
N CYS A 183 -17.60 -14.38 6.53
CA CYS A 183 -16.17 -14.03 6.49
C CYS A 183 -15.93 -12.69 5.77
N LEU A 184 -16.60 -12.47 4.64
CA LEU A 184 -16.54 -11.21 3.88
C LEU A 184 -17.01 -10.04 4.73
N SER A 185 -18.12 -10.20 5.45
CA SER A 185 -18.63 -9.18 6.37
C SER A 185 -17.60 -8.81 7.43
N CYS A 186 -16.91 -9.79 8.00
CA CYS A 186 -15.81 -9.55 8.95
C CYS A 186 -14.63 -8.82 8.30
N PHE A 187 -14.21 -9.18 7.08
CA PHE A 187 -13.13 -8.49 6.38
C PHE A 187 -13.48 -7.04 6.02
N PHE A 188 -14.72 -6.78 5.60
CA PHE A 188 -15.19 -5.43 5.32
C PHE A 188 -15.16 -4.56 6.58
N ALA A 189 -15.61 -5.11 7.71
CA ALA A 189 -15.59 -4.41 9.00
C ALA A 189 -14.16 -4.16 9.52
N GLN A 190 -13.26 -5.13 9.39
CA GLN A 190 -11.87 -5.02 9.83
C GLN A 190 -11.05 -4.04 8.96
N GLY A 191 -11.41 -3.93 7.68
CA GLY A 191 -10.75 -3.10 6.69
C GLY A 191 -10.00 -3.95 5.67
N LEU A 192 -10.66 -4.21 4.56
CA LEU A 192 -10.18 -5.05 3.47
C LEU A 192 -8.89 -4.49 2.82
N PRO A 193 -7.79 -5.27 2.76
CA PRO A 193 -6.61 -4.96 1.95
C PRO A 193 -6.91 -4.87 0.44
N SER A 194 -5.88 -4.72 -0.37
CA SER A 194 -6.02 -4.96 -1.81
C SER A 194 -6.51 -6.39 -2.05
N HIS A 195 -7.46 -6.60 -2.95
CA HIS A 195 -8.02 -7.92 -3.20
C HIS A 195 -8.06 -8.23 -4.69
N ALA A 196 -8.11 -9.51 -5.03
CA ALA A 196 -8.38 -10.04 -6.35
C ALA A 196 -9.37 -11.20 -6.20
N LEU A 197 -10.30 -11.32 -7.15
CA LEU A 197 -11.32 -12.35 -7.15
C LEU A 197 -10.97 -13.37 -8.23
N VAL A 198 -10.93 -14.63 -7.83
CA VAL A 198 -10.60 -15.77 -8.67
C VAL A 198 -11.79 -16.70 -8.73
N CYS A 199 -12.11 -17.20 -9.92
CA CYS A 199 -13.12 -18.23 -10.11
C CYS A 199 -12.42 -19.52 -10.51
N GLN A 200 -12.80 -20.63 -9.87
CA GLN A 200 -12.42 -21.98 -10.29
C GLN A 200 -13.62 -22.71 -10.90
N GLY A 201 -13.35 -23.72 -11.74
CA GLY A 201 -14.37 -24.63 -12.26
C GLY A 201 -15.17 -24.08 -13.44
N VAL A 202 -14.77 -22.93 -14.00
CA VAL A 202 -15.44 -22.36 -15.19
C VAL A 202 -15.18 -23.25 -16.40
N ALA A 203 -13.99 -23.85 -16.49
CA ALA A 203 -13.66 -24.81 -17.55
C ALA A 203 -14.52 -26.08 -17.52
N ASP A 204 -14.90 -26.56 -16.35
CA ASP A 204 -15.64 -27.82 -16.18
C ASP A 204 -17.13 -27.69 -16.53
N LEU A 205 -17.66 -26.46 -16.48
CA LEU A 205 -19.03 -26.18 -16.91
C LEU A 205 -19.20 -26.37 -18.42
N ALA A 206 -20.40 -26.79 -18.84
CA ALA A 206 -20.78 -26.86 -20.25
C ALA A 206 -20.61 -25.50 -20.95
N VAL A 207 -20.03 -25.48 -22.16
CA VAL A 207 -19.67 -24.26 -22.92
C VAL A 207 -20.79 -23.22 -22.98
N LYS A 208 -22.05 -23.66 -23.11
CA LYS A 208 -23.23 -22.78 -23.14
C LYS A 208 -23.44 -22.04 -21.81
N LYS A 209 -23.26 -22.72 -20.67
CA LYS A 209 -23.49 -22.18 -19.32
C LYS A 209 -22.33 -21.30 -18.83
N ARG A 210 -21.11 -21.48 -19.33
CA ARG A 210 -19.92 -20.69 -18.91
C ARG A 210 -20.15 -19.18 -19.01
N SER A 211 -20.75 -18.72 -20.10
CA SER A 211 -20.99 -17.30 -20.35
C SER A 211 -22.05 -16.71 -19.40
N GLU A 212 -23.07 -17.49 -19.09
CA GLU A 212 -24.15 -17.13 -18.17
C GLU A 212 -23.65 -17.09 -16.73
N SER A 213 -22.98 -18.15 -16.28
CA SER A 213 -22.34 -18.24 -14.96
C SER A 213 -21.40 -17.05 -14.71
N ARG A 214 -20.52 -16.74 -15.67
CA ARG A 214 -19.63 -15.58 -15.54
C ARG A 214 -20.38 -14.25 -15.43
N ARG A 215 -21.51 -14.10 -16.13
CA ARG A 215 -22.35 -12.90 -16.06
C ARG A 215 -23.10 -12.80 -14.74
N VAL A 216 -23.52 -13.92 -14.15
CA VAL A 216 -24.12 -13.97 -12.82
C VAL A 216 -23.07 -13.61 -11.76
N LEU A 217 -21.92 -14.27 -11.77
CA LEU A 217 -20.82 -13.97 -10.85
C LEU A 217 -20.33 -12.53 -10.95
N SER A 218 -20.21 -11.97 -12.17
CA SER A 218 -19.77 -10.58 -12.33
C SER A 218 -20.77 -9.61 -11.70
N ARG A 219 -22.09 -9.88 -11.80
CA ARG A 219 -23.12 -9.07 -11.14
C ARG A 219 -23.06 -9.19 -9.62
N LEU A 220 -22.86 -10.40 -9.10
CA LEU A 220 -22.68 -10.64 -7.66
C LEU A 220 -21.41 -9.96 -7.12
N VAL A 221 -20.32 -10.02 -7.88
CA VAL A 221 -19.08 -9.35 -7.51
C VAL A 221 -19.25 -7.83 -7.52
N GLU A 222 -19.92 -7.26 -8.52
CA GLU A 222 -20.16 -5.82 -8.60
C GLU A 222 -20.99 -5.28 -7.43
N SER A 223 -21.88 -6.09 -6.83
CA SER A 223 -22.67 -5.65 -5.67
C SER A 223 -21.85 -5.55 -4.38
N HIS A 224 -20.87 -6.44 -4.17
CA HIS A 224 -20.02 -6.42 -2.96
C HIS A 224 -18.69 -5.69 -3.15
N PHE A 225 -18.14 -5.70 -4.36
CA PHE A 225 -16.82 -5.19 -4.68
C PHE A 225 -16.88 -4.24 -5.89
N PRO A 226 -16.97 -2.91 -5.65
CA PRO A 226 -16.96 -1.95 -6.75
C PRO A 226 -15.61 -1.99 -7.50
N ASP A 227 -15.68 -2.00 -8.83
CA ASP A 227 -14.52 -2.05 -9.76
C ASP A 227 -13.62 -3.29 -9.65
N ALA A 228 -14.08 -4.38 -9.03
CA ALA A 228 -13.27 -5.58 -8.90
C ALA A 228 -13.30 -6.44 -10.17
N ARG A 229 -12.14 -6.99 -10.53
CA ARG A 229 -11.97 -7.84 -11.70
C ARG A 229 -11.96 -9.31 -11.29
N LEU A 230 -12.80 -10.11 -11.95
CA LEU A 230 -12.83 -11.57 -11.82
C LEU A 230 -11.82 -12.23 -12.78
N PHE A 231 -11.00 -13.13 -12.25
CA PHE A 231 -10.03 -13.92 -12.99
C PHE A 231 -10.42 -15.40 -12.98
N PRO A 232 -10.65 -16.05 -14.12
CA PRO A 232 -10.69 -17.51 -14.15
C PRO A 232 -9.29 -18.04 -13.86
N VAL A 233 -9.12 -19.06 -13.02
CA VAL A 233 -7.81 -19.71 -12.79
C VAL A 233 -7.96 -21.21 -12.96
N ASP A 234 -8.09 -21.60 -14.22
CA ASP A 234 -8.15 -23.01 -14.63
C ASP A 234 -6.82 -23.45 -15.29
N SER A 235 -6.02 -22.49 -15.79
CA SER A 235 -4.76 -22.74 -16.51
C SER A 235 -3.57 -21.95 -15.96
N GLU A 236 -2.35 -22.40 -16.26
CA GLU A 236 -1.11 -21.69 -15.88
C GLU A 236 -0.98 -20.31 -16.58
N GLN A 237 -1.56 -20.17 -17.77
CA GLN A 237 -1.60 -18.89 -18.48
C GLN A 237 -2.45 -17.87 -17.72
N ASP A 238 -3.58 -18.31 -17.17
CA ASP A 238 -4.45 -17.48 -16.36
C ASP A 238 -3.80 -17.12 -15.02
N ALA A 239 -3.10 -18.07 -14.39
CA ALA A 239 -2.31 -17.83 -13.20
C ALA A 239 -1.22 -16.75 -13.45
N THR A 240 -0.60 -16.76 -14.63
CA THR A 240 0.34 -15.70 -15.04
C THR A 240 -0.33 -14.34 -15.15
N LEU A 241 -1.58 -14.28 -15.65
CA LEU A 241 -2.37 -13.05 -15.71
C LEU A 241 -2.75 -12.54 -14.31
N LEU A 242 -3.10 -13.44 -13.39
CA LEU A 242 -3.35 -13.12 -11.99
C LEU A 242 -2.10 -12.55 -11.31
N LEU A 243 -0.95 -13.20 -11.46
CA LEU A 243 0.32 -12.73 -10.89
C LEU A 243 0.76 -11.37 -11.46
N ARG A 244 0.53 -11.16 -12.76
CA ARG A 244 0.72 -9.85 -13.38
C ARG A 244 -0.22 -8.79 -12.79
N HIS A 245 -1.46 -9.16 -12.48
CA HIS A 245 -2.38 -8.26 -11.79
C HIS A 245 -1.87 -7.93 -10.39
N LEU A 246 -1.55 -8.93 -9.57
CA LEU A 246 -1.08 -8.76 -8.19
C LEU A 246 0.20 -7.90 -8.12
N SER A 247 1.16 -8.12 -9.03
CA SER A 247 2.40 -7.33 -9.11
C SER A 247 2.17 -5.86 -9.50
N ALA A 248 1.21 -5.58 -10.37
CA ALA A 248 0.93 -4.23 -10.84
C ALA A 248 -0.15 -3.50 -10.01
N GLN A 249 -0.85 -4.23 -9.15
CA GLN A 249 -2.00 -3.75 -8.39
C GLN A 249 -1.62 -2.59 -7.47
N LYS A 250 -2.46 -1.56 -7.48
CA LYS A 250 -2.34 -0.47 -6.52
C LYS A 250 -2.69 -1.00 -5.13
N GLN A 251 -1.74 -0.87 -4.22
CA GLN A 251 -1.91 -1.31 -2.85
C GLN A 251 -2.81 -0.33 -2.06
N ARG A 252 -3.86 -0.86 -1.45
CA ARG A 252 -4.74 -0.11 -0.54
C ARG A 252 -4.03 0.05 0.79
N ARG A 253 -3.95 1.29 1.27
CA ARG A 253 -3.31 1.58 2.56
C ARG A 253 -4.31 1.48 3.70
N LEU A 254 -4.07 0.55 4.61
CA LEU A 254 -4.79 0.47 5.87
C LEU A 254 -4.11 1.38 6.91
N GLY A 255 -4.90 2.25 7.54
CA GLY A 255 -4.38 3.26 8.48
C GLY A 255 -3.66 2.65 9.68
N PHE A 256 -4.14 1.52 10.20
CA PHE A 256 -3.53 0.84 11.34
C PHE A 256 -2.21 0.13 10.99
N ARG A 257 -2.10 -0.44 9.78
CA ARG A 257 -0.87 -1.13 9.29
C ARG A 257 0.25 -0.17 8.94
N SER A 258 -0.11 0.99 8.38
CA SER A 258 0.88 1.96 7.90
C SER A 258 1.58 2.72 9.03
N ARG A 259 0.96 2.81 10.22
CA ARG A 259 1.48 3.54 11.37
C ARG A 259 2.31 2.68 12.34
N ARG A 260 2.23 1.35 12.23
CA ARG A 260 2.86 0.40 13.15
C ARG A 260 3.73 -0.60 12.39
N SER A 261 4.85 -0.98 12.99
CA SER A 261 5.69 -2.06 12.53
C SER A 261 4.97 -3.37 12.76
N HIS A 262 4.88 -4.21 11.74
CA HIS A 262 4.30 -5.55 11.84
C HIS A 262 5.14 -6.52 11.02
N LEU A 263 5.06 -7.79 11.39
CA LEU A 263 5.84 -8.87 10.81
C LEU A 263 5.01 -10.14 10.80
N LEU A 264 5.14 -10.92 9.73
CA LEU A 264 4.66 -12.30 9.69
C LEU A 264 5.84 -13.19 10.09
N ALA A 265 5.67 -13.99 11.15
CA ALA A 265 6.67 -14.93 11.58
C ALA A 265 6.81 -16.04 10.53
N GLN A 266 7.94 -16.11 9.85
CA GLN A 266 8.23 -17.20 8.91
C GLN A 266 8.86 -18.38 9.62
N ARG A 267 9.73 -18.10 10.59
CA ARG A 267 10.37 -19.09 11.45
C ARG A 267 10.35 -18.58 12.88
N ALA A 268 9.96 -19.45 13.81
CA ALA A 268 9.97 -19.15 15.24
C ALA A 268 10.70 -20.27 15.96
N THR A 269 11.69 -19.91 16.79
CA THR A 269 12.41 -20.84 17.65
C THR A 269 12.37 -20.33 19.08
N TYR A 270 12.09 -21.23 20.03
CA TYR A 270 12.02 -20.89 21.44
C TYR A 270 13.22 -21.47 22.17
N ILE A 271 13.96 -20.61 22.87
CA ILE A 271 15.11 -20.98 23.68
C ILE A 271 14.68 -20.85 25.14
N PRO A 272 14.43 -21.95 25.87
CA PRO A 272 14.08 -21.86 27.28
C PRO A 272 15.25 -21.28 28.07
N ASN A 273 14.97 -20.37 29.01
CA ASN A 273 15.99 -19.91 29.93
C ASN A 273 16.20 -21.01 30.98
N THR A 274 17.07 -21.97 30.67
CA THR A 274 17.64 -22.81 31.73
C THR A 274 18.48 -21.90 32.61
N SER A 275 18.39 -22.04 33.93
CA SER A 275 19.16 -21.29 34.92
C SER A 275 20.67 -21.53 34.79
N GLN A 276 21.28 -21.07 33.71
CA GLN A 276 22.72 -20.94 33.56
C GLN A 276 23.15 -19.69 34.31
N ASN A 277 23.18 -19.79 35.64
CA ASN A 277 24.02 -19.01 36.55
C ASN A 277 23.70 -19.48 37.98
N GLY A 278 24.20 -20.66 38.37
CA GLY A 278 24.59 -21.07 39.74
C GLY A 278 23.72 -20.75 40.97
N GLY A 279 22.51 -20.21 40.83
CA GLY A 279 21.62 -19.81 41.91
C GLY A 279 20.30 -20.55 41.74
N GLY A 280 19.97 -21.41 42.70
CA GLY A 280 18.79 -22.28 42.71
C GLY A 280 17.47 -21.52 42.82
N GLY A 281 17.13 -20.73 41.80
CA GLY A 281 15.79 -20.21 41.59
C GLY A 281 14.90 -21.23 40.89
N PRO A 282 13.58 -21.26 41.17
CA PRO A 282 12.64 -22.18 40.52
C PRO A 282 12.61 -21.94 39.01
N ALA A 283 12.41 -23.01 38.23
CA ALA A 283 12.26 -22.94 36.79
C ALA A 283 11.03 -22.08 36.45
N THR A 284 11.25 -20.83 36.05
CA THR A 284 10.19 -19.84 35.78
C THR A 284 9.34 -20.18 34.54
N GLY A 285 9.68 -21.20 33.76
CA GLY A 285 9.00 -21.56 32.51
C GLY A 285 9.18 -20.55 31.36
N LEU A 286 9.83 -19.41 31.63
CA LEU A 286 10.10 -18.34 30.69
C LEU A 286 11.34 -18.63 29.84
N GLY A 287 11.38 -18.02 28.66
CA GLY A 287 12.43 -18.21 27.68
C GLY A 287 12.41 -17.12 26.62
N THR A 288 13.37 -17.19 25.72
CA THR A 288 13.55 -16.22 24.65
C THR A 288 12.96 -16.76 23.36
N LEU A 289 11.98 -16.05 22.78
CA LEU A 289 11.40 -16.38 21.49
C LEU A 289 12.15 -15.63 20.37
N CYS A 290 12.83 -16.37 19.51
CA CYS A 290 13.50 -15.86 18.33
C CYS A 290 12.55 -15.96 17.13
N VAL A 291 12.11 -14.81 16.62
CA VAL A 291 11.20 -14.73 15.46
C VAL A 291 11.94 -14.16 14.27
N SER A 292 11.93 -14.88 13.14
CA SER A 292 12.48 -14.44 11.87
C SER A 292 11.37 -14.13 10.87
N GLY A 293 11.49 -13.01 10.18
CA GLY A 293 10.56 -12.60 9.13
C GLY A 293 10.88 -11.22 8.59
N TYR A 294 10.02 -10.71 7.71
CA TYR A 294 10.19 -9.42 7.08
C TYR A 294 9.38 -8.33 7.79
N ILE A 295 10.04 -7.22 8.14
CA ILE A 295 9.40 -6.05 8.73
C ILE A 295 8.61 -5.29 7.66
N ARG A 296 7.36 -4.93 7.99
CA ARG A 296 6.44 -4.16 7.16
C ARG A 296 5.91 -2.94 7.92
N GLY A 297 5.48 -1.91 7.17
CA GLY A 297 4.93 -0.69 7.75
C GLY A 297 6.01 0.31 8.15
N SER A 298 6.15 0.58 9.45
CA SER A 298 7.18 1.47 9.99
C SER A 298 8.43 0.70 10.44
N PRO A 299 9.60 1.38 10.58
CA PRO A 299 10.81 0.76 11.11
C PRO A 299 10.59 0.24 12.55
N LEU A 300 11.08 -0.97 12.82
CA LEU A 300 11.03 -1.59 14.15
C LEU A 300 12.07 -0.94 15.08
N GLN A 301 11.71 -0.76 16.35
CA GLN A 301 12.58 -0.19 17.38
C GLN A 301 12.65 -1.15 18.58
N VAL A 302 13.85 -1.48 19.04
CA VAL A 302 14.09 -2.41 20.17
C VAL A 302 13.40 -1.92 21.45
N ASN A 303 13.42 -0.61 21.70
CA ASN A 303 12.88 -0.03 22.93
C ASN A 303 11.34 -0.01 23.00
N ARG A 304 10.64 -0.44 21.93
CA ARG A 304 9.17 -0.51 21.91
C ARG A 304 8.70 -1.91 22.26
N LEU A 305 7.54 -1.97 22.91
CA LEU A 305 6.82 -3.22 23.15
C LEU A 305 6.35 -3.82 21.82
N VAL A 306 6.33 -5.15 21.78
CA VAL A 306 5.80 -5.96 20.69
C VAL A 306 4.60 -6.72 21.19
N HIS A 307 3.51 -6.64 20.46
CA HIS A 307 2.30 -7.42 20.70
C HIS A 307 2.33 -8.70 19.85
N ILE A 308 2.19 -9.85 20.49
CA ILE A 308 1.96 -11.12 19.80
C ILE A 308 0.46 -11.40 19.86
N THR A 309 -0.17 -11.54 18.70
CA THR A 309 -1.62 -11.77 18.66
C THR A 309 -1.98 -13.04 19.41
N GLY A 310 -2.98 -12.95 20.29
CA GLY A 310 -3.44 -14.06 21.13
C GLY A 310 -2.60 -14.32 22.39
N HIS A 311 -1.44 -13.67 22.53
CA HIS A 311 -0.51 -13.91 23.66
C HIS A 311 -0.20 -12.66 24.50
N GLY A 312 -0.39 -11.46 23.96
CA GLY A 312 -0.23 -10.21 24.72
C GLY A 312 1.02 -9.41 24.35
N ASP A 313 1.43 -8.51 25.25
CA ASP A 313 2.50 -7.55 25.04
C ASP A 313 3.81 -7.99 25.72
N PHE A 314 4.92 -7.90 24.98
CA PHE A 314 6.24 -8.33 25.43
C PHE A 314 7.30 -7.28 25.08
N GLN A 315 8.41 -7.27 25.82
CA GLN A 315 9.55 -6.40 25.54
C GLN A 315 10.55 -7.12 24.62
N LEU A 316 11.07 -6.41 23.62
CA LEU A 316 12.17 -6.91 22.79
C LEU A 316 13.50 -6.81 23.54
N SER A 317 14.28 -7.89 23.51
CA SER A 317 15.65 -7.91 24.02
C SER A 317 16.67 -7.47 22.96
N GLN A 318 16.54 -8.00 21.74
CA GLN A 318 17.52 -7.83 20.67
C GLN A 318 16.83 -7.87 19.30
N ILE A 319 17.41 -7.14 18.33
CA ILE A 319 17.04 -7.23 16.92
C ILE A 319 18.32 -7.53 16.14
N ASP A 320 18.34 -8.68 15.49
CA ASP A 320 19.40 -9.06 14.57
C ASP A 320 18.94 -8.90 13.13
N ALA A 321 19.82 -8.35 12.30
CA ALA A 321 19.61 -8.24 10.86
C ALA A 321 20.52 -9.27 10.16
N PRO A 322 20.11 -10.55 10.05
CA PRO A 322 20.87 -11.50 9.27
C PRO A 322 20.98 -11.01 7.82
N PRO A 323 22.10 -11.29 7.13
CA PRO A 323 22.23 -10.94 5.73
C PRO A 323 21.08 -11.58 4.94
N LEU A 324 20.45 -10.79 4.07
CA LEU A 324 19.39 -11.25 3.16
C LEU A 324 19.84 -12.57 2.50
N THR A 325 19.23 -13.69 2.88
CA THR A 325 19.42 -15.00 2.24
C THR A 325 19.02 -14.94 0.76
N PRO A 326 19.61 -15.81 -0.09
CA PRO A 326 20.42 -15.39 -1.23
C PRO A 326 19.61 -14.79 -2.38
N ARG A 327 20.30 -13.87 -3.07
CA ARG A 327 19.89 -13.26 -4.34
C ARG A 327 19.29 -14.31 -5.28
N PRO A 328 18.24 -13.99 -6.06
CA PRO A 328 17.99 -14.79 -7.26
C PRO A 328 19.29 -14.83 -8.07
N PRO A 329 19.68 -15.98 -8.65
CA PRO A 329 20.87 -16.06 -9.46
C PRO A 329 20.79 -14.97 -10.52
N ALA A 330 21.87 -14.18 -10.64
CA ALA A 330 22.04 -13.33 -11.80
C ALA A 330 21.89 -14.25 -13.01
N VAL A 331 20.83 -14.06 -13.79
CA VAL A 331 20.70 -14.68 -15.10
C VAL A 331 21.94 -14.22 -15.87
N HIS A 332 22.92 -15.11 -15.96
CA HIS A 332 24.06 -14.91 -16.84
C HIS A 332 23.45 -15.02 -18.23
N ASN A 333 23.22 -13.86 -18.86
CA ASN A 333 23.09 -13.80 -20.30
C ASN A 333 24.46 -14.17 -20.86
N ASN A 334 24.68 -15.48 -21.06
CA ASN A 334 25.71 -15.93 -21.97
C ASN A 334 25.20 -15.61 -23.38
N ASN A 335 25.79 -14.56 -23.94
CA ASN A 335 25.84 -14.35 -25.38
C ASN A 335 26.74 -15.41 -26.02
#